data_AF-A0A938ET93-F1
#
_entry.id   AF-A0A938ET93-F1
#
_cell.length_a   1.000
_cell.length_b   1.000
_cell.length_c   1.000
_cell.angle_alpha   90.00
_cell.angle_beta   90.00
_cell.angle_gamma   90.00
#
_symmetry.space_group_name_H-M   'P 1'
#
loop_
_entity.id
_entity.type
_entity.pdbx_description
1 polymer ?
#
loop_
_entity_poly.entity_id
_entity_poly.type
_entity_poly.pdbx_seq_one_letter_code
_entity_poly.pdbx_strand_id
1 'polypeptide(L)'
;MEPIADHEISRILAVTAHPDDIDFGAGGTIAQWTAKGIEVGYCIATNGDQGGEDPDIPRDQMQVIRQKEQRDAGKILGVTDMEFLNYRDGWLEPTIELRKKIVRAIRRFQPDRLVIQSPERNWDRLGASHPDHMAAGEAAIQAVYPDARNRFAFMDLLDEGLEPWRVKEVWVMSMVT
;
A
#
# COMPACT_ATOMS: atom_id res chain seq x y z
N MET A 1 -16.70 16.02 -2.65
CA MET A 1 -17.28 14.86 -3.36
C MET A 1 -17.64 13.85 -2.29
N GLU A 2 -18.82 13.25 -2.33
CA GLU A 2 -19.18 12.20 -1.38
C GLU A 2 -18.40 10.92 -1.69
N PRO A 3 -17.97 10.13 -0.69
CA PRO A 3 -17.30 8.86 -0.93
C PRO A 3 -18.20 7.88 -1.69
N ILE A 4 -17.61 7.07 -2.56
CA ILE A 4 -18.37 6.00 -3.26
C ILE A 4 -18.90 5.01 -2.23
N ALA A 5 -20.14 4.55 -2.36
CA ALA A 5 -20.71 3.63 -1.39
C ALA A 5 -20.03 2.25 -1.49
N ASP A 6 -19.80 1.58 -0.34
CA ASP A 6 -19.08 0.29 -0.30
C ASP A 6 -19.71 -0.79 -1.20
N HIS A 7 -21.04 -0.77 -1.41
CA HIS A 7 -21.72 -1.75 -2.25
C HIS A 7 -21.44 -1.57 -3.76
N GLU A 8 -20.79 -0.47 -4.16
CA GLU A 8 -20.33 -0.19 -5.52
C GLU A 8 -18.84 -0.50 -5.71
N ILE A 9 -18.15 -0.96 -4.65
CA ILE A 9 -16.72 -1.28 -4.62
C ILE A 9 -16.56 -2.81 -4.60
N SER A 10 -15.82 -3.35 -5.56
CA SER A 10 -15.51 -4.79 -5.61
C SER A 10 -14.11 -5.10 -5.08
N ARG A 11 -13.13 -4.23 -5.37
CA ARG A 11 -11.72 -4.45 -5.04
C ARG A 11 -11.05 -3.22 -4.42
N ILE A 12 -10.28 -3.44 -3.36
CA ILE A 12 -9.53 -2.39 -2.66
C ILE A 12 -8.06 -2.78 -2.55
N LEU A 13 -7.16 -1.89 -2.95
CA LEU A 13 -5.71 -2.07 -2.76
C LEU A 13 -5.20 -1.09 -1.71
N ALA A 14 -4.61 -1.59 -0.64
CA ALA A 14 -3.87 -0.77 0.32
C ALA A 14 -2.40 -0.69 -0.11
N VAL A 15 -1.86 0.53 -0.24
CA VAL A 15 -0.44 0.77 -0.53
C VAL A 15 0.19 1.46 0.68
N THR A 16 1.16 0.81 1.31
CA THR A 16 1.83 1.31 2.53
C THR A 16 3.33 1.09 2.50
N ALA A 17 4.04 1.80 3.38
CA ALA A 17 5.48 1.72 3.49
C ALA A 17 5.93 0.41 4.14
N HIS A 18 5.41 0.06 5.31
CA HIS A 18 5.93 -1.04 6.13
C HIS A 18 4.87 -2.12 6.38
N PRO A 19 5.29 -3.36 6.69
CA PRO A 19 4.45 -4.26 7.49
C PRO A 19 3.93 -3.52 8.73
N ASP A 20 2.74 -3.83 9.23
CA ASP A 20 1.96 -3.21 10.33
C ASP A 20 1.23 -1.89 10.04
N ASP A 21 1.65 -1.09 9.05
CA ASP A 21 1.07 0.24 8.81
C ASP A 21 -0.45 0.18 8.55
N ILE A 22 -0.91 -0.82 7.81
CA ILE A 22 -2.32 -1.03 7.48
C ILE A 22 -3.11 -1.45 8.72
N ASP A 23 -2.49 -2.24 9.59
CA ASP A 23 -3.13 -2.78 10.78
C ASP A 23 -3.43 -1.64 11.77
N PHE A 24 -2.50 -0.70 11.95
CA PHE A 24 -2.71 0.52 12.73
C PHE A 24 -3.62 1.54 12.05
N GLY A 25 -3.44 1.76 10.75
CA GLY A 25 -4.11 2.84 10.03
C GLY A 25 -5.55 2.52 9.61
N ALA A 26 -5.84 1.25 9.31
CA ALA A 26 -7.10 0.87 8.69
C ALA A 26 -7.60 -0.55 9.06
N GLY A 27 -6.98 -1.29 9.97
CA GLY A 27 -7.33 -2.70 10.24
C GLY A 27 -8.82 -2.95 10.52
N GLY A 28 -9.46 -2.07 11.31
CA GLY A 28 -10.90 -2.14 11.56
C GLY A 28 -11.77 -1.88 10.32
N THR A 29 -11.34 -0.97 9.44
CA THR A 29 -12.01 -0.70 8.15
C THR A 29 -11.84 -1.86 7.18
N ILE A 30 -10.63 -2.44 7.10
CA ILE A 30 -10.36 -3.62 6.28
C ILE A 30 -11.24 -4.80 6.72
N ALA A 31 -11.32 -5.07 8.02
CA ALA A 31 -12.18 -6.11 8.57
C ALA A 31 -13.66 -5.94 8.17
N GLN A 32 -14.16 -4.70 8.11
CA GLN A 32 -15.52 -4.42 7.66
C GLN A 32 -15.70 -4.67 6.16
N TRP A 33 -14.73 -4.28 5.33
CA TRP A 33 -14.81 -4.50 3.89
C TRP A 33 -14.75 -5.98 3.52
N THR A 34 -13.83 -6.75 4.12
CA THR A 34 -13.75 -8.18 3.87
C THR A 34 -14.98 -8.92 4.38
N ALA A 35 -15.57 -8.50 5.53
CA ALA A 35 -16.85 -9.03 6.00
C ALA A 35 -18.03 -8.73 5.06
N LYS A 36 -17.95 -7.66 4.25
CA LYS A 36 -18.93 -7.32 3.19
C LYS A 36 -18.67 -8.08 1.88
N GLY A 37 -17.63 -8.92 1.81
CA GLY A 37 -17.24 -9.65 0.60
C GLY A 37 -16.46 -8.81 -0.41
N ILE A 38 -15.97 -7.63 -0.02
CA ILE A 38 -15.08 -6.83 -0.86
C ILE A 38 -13.69 -7.47 -0.81
N GLU A 39 -13.10 -7.70 -1.97
CA GLU A 39 -11.75 -8.24 -2.07
C GLU A 39 -10.73 -7.15 -1.74
N VAL A 40 -9.85 -7.42 -0.79
CA VAL A 40 -8.82 -6.49 -0.34
C VAL A 40 -7.44 -7.10 -0.58
N GLY A 41 -6.55 -6.33 -1.18
CA GLY A 41 -5.16 -6.70 -1.41
C GLY A 41 -4.20 -5.66 -0.84
N TYR A 42 -2.98 -6.07 -0.50
CA TYR A 42 -1.94 -5.21 0.07
C TYR A 42 -0.72 -5.12 -0.86
N CYS A 43 -0.18 -3.91 -1.01
CA CYS A 43 1.10 -3.63 -1.65
C CYS A 43 1.97 -2.86 -0.64
N ILE A 44 2.97 -3.54 -0.09
CA ILE A 44 3.83 -3.02 0.98
C ILE A 44 5.20 -2.72 0.38
N ALA A 45 5.62 -1.47 0.45
CA ALA A 45 6.80 -1.00 -0.27
C ALA A 45 8.11 -1.59 0.28
N THR A 46 8.26 -1.62 1.60
CA THR A 46 9.49 -2.07 2.26
C THR A 46 9.38 -3.50 2.77
N ASN A 47 10.53 -4.09 3.09
CA ASN A 47 10.62 -5.40 3.73
C ASN A 47 10.53 -5.33 5.28
N GLY A 48 10.54 -4.12 5.86
CA GLY A 48 10.50 -3.90 7.30
C GLY A 48 11.80 -4.25 8.06
N ASP A 49 12.94 -4.38 7.38
CA ASP A 49 14.19 -4.90 7.96
C ASP A 49 14.82 -4.07 9.09
N GLN A 50 14.38 -2.82 9.28
CA GLN A 50 14.81 -1.95 10.39
C GLN A 50 13.80 -1.91 11.55
N GLY A 51 12.73 -2.71 11.49
CA GLY A 51 11.76 -2.82 12.58
C GLY A 51 12.28 -3.58 13.81
N GLY A 52 11.67 -3.27 14.96
CA GLY A 52 11.92 -3.93 16.24
C GLY A 52 13.17 -3.42 16.98
N GLU A 53 13.19 -3.63 18.29
CA GLU A 53 14.25 -3.15 19.18
C GLU A 53 15.02 -4.28 19.88
N ASP A 54 14.61 -5.54 19.65
CA ASP A 54 15.19 -6.72 20.30
C ASP A 54 16.60 -7.03 19.74
N PRO A 55 17.66 -6.90 20.56
CA PRO A 55 19.03 -7.14 20.13
C PRO A 55 19.34 -8.62 19.91
N ASP A 56 18.53 -9.55 20.44
CA ASP A 56 18.75 -10.99 20.31
C ASP A 56 18.25 -11.53 18.97
N ILE A 57 17.45 -10.74 18.23
CA ILE A 57 16.97 -11.10 16.89
C ILE A 57 18.01 -10.65 15.83
N PRO A 58 18.59 -11.58 15.04
CA PRO A 58 19.50 -11.22 13.96
C PRO A 58 18.83 -10.33 12.91
N ARG A 59 19.51 -9.25 12.51
CA ARG A 59 18.92 -8.22 11.61
C ARG A 59 18.56 -8.75 10.24
N ASP A 60 19.33 -9.71 9.73
CA ASP A 60 19.06 -10.39 8.46
C ASP A 60 17.78 -11.26 8.48
N GLN A 61 17.28 -11.62 9.66
CA GLN A 61 16.02 -12.36 9.83
C GLN A 61 14.79 -11.45 9.91
N MET A 62 14.96 -10.15 10.17
CA MET A 62 13.83 -9.26 10.48
C MET A 62 12.81 -9.17 9.35
N GLN A 63 13.26 -9.10 8.10
CA GLN A 63 12.37 -9.11 6.94
C GLN A 63 11.49 -10.37 6.88
N VAL A 64 12.05 -11.55 7.19
CA VAL A 64 11.32 -12.82 7.10
C VAL A 64 10.26 -12.88 8.20
N ILE A 65 10.62 -12.42 9.40
CA ILE A 65 9.73 -12.34 10.56
C ILE A 65 8.56 -11.40 10.26
N ARG A 66 8.83 -10.14 9.90
CA ARG A 66 7.76 -9.14 9.68
C ARG A 66 6.86 -9.46 8.51
N GLN A 67 7.39 -10.03 7.42
CA GLN A 67 6.52 -10.46 6.33
C GLN A 67 5.67 -11.68 6.71
N LYS A 68 6.14 -12.56 7.60
CA LYS A 68 5.32 -13.65 8.12
C LYS A 68 4.23 -13.10 9.03
N GLU A 69 4.57 -12.21 9.95
CA GLU A 69 3.63 -11.54 10.85
C GLU A 69 2.52 -10.85 10.06
N GLN A 70 2.87 -10.05 9.06
CA GLN A 70 1.88 -9.35 8.25
C GLN A 70 0.99 -10.29 7.43
N ARG A 71 1.53 -11.38 6.89
CA ARG A 71 0.71 -12.40 6.21
C ARG A 71 -0.25 -13.09 7.17
N ASP A 72 0.19 -13.35 8.40
CA ASP A 72 -0.68 -13.96 9.42
C ASP A 72 -1.76 -12.98 9.91
N ALA A 73 -1.43 -11.70 10.09
CA ALA A 73 -2.40 -10.63 10.37
C ALA A 73 -3.41 -10.47 9.23
N GLY A 74 -2.94 -10.44 7.97
CA GLY A 74 -3.80 -10.37 6.78
C GLY A 74 -4.81 -11.52 6.73
N LYS A 75 -4.38 -12.76 7.00
CA LYS A 75 -5.28 -13.93 7.04
C LYS A 75 -6.41 -13.76 8.07
N ILE A 76 -6.13 -13.18 9.24
CA ILE A 76 -7.15 -12.92 10.26
C ILE A 76 -8.22 -11.97 9.71
N LEU A 77 -7.82 -10.99 8.89
CA LEU A 77 -8.73 -10.02 8.28
C LEU A 77 -9.33 -10.49 6.94
N GLY A 78 -9.03 -11.69 6.47
CA GLY A 78 -9.49 -12.19 5.17
C GLY A 78 -8.72 -11.66 3.96
N VAL A 79 -7.52 -11.11 4.17
CA VAL A 79 -6.62 -10.59 3.12
C VAL A 79 -5.56 -11.65 2.79
N THR A 80 -5.58 -12.14 1.55
CA THR A 80 -4.62 -13.15 1.08
C THR A 80 -3.76 -12.69 -0.11
N ASP A 81 -4.21 -11.69 -0.88
CA ASP A 81 -3.38 -11.06 -1.92
C ASP A 81 -2.48 -9.99 -1.29
N MET A 82 -1.18 -10.28 -1.22
CA MET A 82 -0.22 -9.43 -0.55
C MET A 82 1.12 -9.48 -1.27
N GLU A 83 1.59 -8.31 -1.68
CA GLU A 83 2.86 -8.12 -2.38
C GLU A 83 3.79 -7.24 -1.55
N PHE A 84 5.01 -7.71 -1.33
CA PHE A 84 6.10 -6.92 -0.74
C PHE A 84 7.05 -6.50 -1.85
N LEU A 85 7.26 -5.20 -2.05
CA LEU A 85 8.16 -4.67 -3.09
C LEU A 85 9.64 -4.77 -2.69
N ASN A 86 9.89 -5.08 -1.41
CA ASN A 86 11.19 -5.37 -0.80
C ASN A 86 12.23 -4.24 -0.91
N TYR A 87 11.78 -2.98 -0.85
CA TYR A 87 12.70 -1.87 -0.58
C TYR A 87 13.20 -1.94 0.87
N ARG A 88 14.38 -1.37 1.12
CA ARG A 88 14.93 -1.27 2.47
C ARG A 88 14.11 -0.30 3.31
N ASP A 89 13.75 -0.72 4.51
CA ASP A 89 13.01 0.11 5.48
C ASP A 89 13.86 1.33 5.87
N GLY A 90 13.25 2.52 5.93
CA GLY A 90 13.88 3.81 6.24
C GLY A 90 14.64 4.48 5.10
N TRP A 91 14.61 3.89 3.90
CA TRP A 91 15.36 4.35 2.71
C TRP A 91 14.45 4.61 1.52
N LEU A 92 13.13 4.59 1.72
CA LEU A 92 12.19 4.67 0.61
C LEU A 92 12.14 6.09 0.04
N GLU A 93 12.32 6.19 -1.28
CA GLU A 93 12.17 7.44 -2.03
C GLU A 93 11.08 7.28 -3.11
N PRO A 94 10.34 8.36 -3.46
CA PRO A 94 9.28 8.33 -4.47
C PRO A 94 9.86 8.33 -5.91
N THR A 95 10.65 7.29 -6.21
CA THR A 95 11.31 7.11 -7.51
C THR A 95 10.33 6.66 -8.59
N ILE A 96 10.71 6.85 -9.86
CA ILE A 96 9.96 6.32 -11.00
C ILE A 96 9.86 4.78 -10.93
N GLU A 97 10.90 4.10 -10.43
CA GLU A 97 10.90 2.64 -10.27
C GLU A 97 9.88 2.18 -9.22
N LEU A 98 9.82 2.83 -8.06
CA LEU A 98 8.80 2.54 -7.05
C LEU A 98 7.40 2.77 -7.62
N ARG A 99 7.21 3.91 -8.29
CA ARG A 99 5.93 4.26 -8.93
C ARG A 99 5.51 3.20 -9.95
N LYS A 100 6.42 2.74 -10.81
CA LYS A 100 6.17 1.68 -11.79
C LYS A 100 5.74 0.37 -11.13
N LYS A 101 6.39 -0.03 -10.03
CA LYS A 101 6.00 -1.21 -9.26
C LYS A 101 4.60 -1.06 -8.66
N ILE A 102 4.22 0.12 -8.18
CA ILE A 102 2.86 0.38 -7.70
C ILE A 102 1.87 0.36 -8.87
N VAL A 103 2.21 0.90 -10.05
CA VAL A 103 1.38 0.80 -11.26
C VAL A 103 1.15 -0.66 -11.67
N ARG A 104 2.20 -1.48 -11.63
CA ARG A 104 2.11 -2.93 -11.87
C ARG A 104 1.12 -3.57 -10.89
N ALA A 105 1.22 -3.27 -9.59
CA ALA A 105 0.28 -3.78 -8.58
C ALA A 105 -1.16 -3.31 -8.85
N ILE A 106 -1.38 -2.04 -9.21
CA ILE A 106 -2.70 -1.51 -9.56
C ILE A 106 -3.26 -2.20 -10.80
N ARG A 107 -2.48 -2.39 -11.87
CA ARG A 107 -2.96 -3.04 -13.11
C ARG A 107 -3.18 -4.55 -12.95
N ARG A 108 -2.42 -5.20 -12.07
CA ARG A 108 -2.61 -6.61 -11.69
C ARG A 108 -3.89 -6.80 -10.88
N PHE A 109 -4.04 -6.03 -9.81
CA PHE A 109 -5.12 -6.20 -8.84
C PHE A 109 -6.43 -5.51 -9.27
N GLN A 110 -6.33 -4.47 -10.11
CA GLN A 110 -7.45 -3.71 -10.66
C GLN A 110 -8.44 -3.18 -9.58
N PRO A 111 -7.95 -2.42 -8.58
CA PRO A 111 -8.77 -1.90 -7.49
C PRO A 111 -9.70 -0.76 -7.92
N ASP A 112 -10.94 -0.77 -7.42
CA ASP A 112 -11.84 0.37 -7.53
C ASP A 112 -11.39 1.52 -6.62
N ARG A 113 -10.93 1.18 -5.41
CA ARG A 113 -10.48 2.13 -4.38
C ARG A 113 -9.05 1.81 -3.94
N LEU A 114 -8.23 2.85 -3.77
CA LEU A 114 -6.95 2.73 -3.08
C LEU A 114 -7.03 3.27 -1.65
N VAL A 115 -6.27 2.66 -0.74
CA VAL A 115 -5.97 3.23 0.58
C VAL A 115 -4.47 3.49 0.64
N ILE A 116 -4.07 4.72 0.96
CA ILE A 116 -2.65 5.13 0.96
C ILE A 116 -2.30 5.89 2.24
N GLN A 117 -1.02 5.95 2.59
CA GLN A 117 -0.52 6.89 3.59
C GLN A 117 -0.50 8.33 3.05
N SER A 118 -0.59 9.33 3.94
CA SER A 118 -0.52 10.74 3.55
C SER A 118 0.87 11.11 3.01
N PRO A 119 0.97 11.79 1.85
CA PRO A 119 2.23 12.38 1.37
C PRO A 119 2.59 13.67 2.12
N GLU A 120 1.70 14.20 2.97
CA GLU A 120 1.88 15.49 3.63
C GLU A 120 2.54 15.38 5.01
N ARG A 121 3.34 16.41 5.35
CA ARG A 121 3.96 16.55 6.67
C ARG A 121 2.93 16.99 7.70
N ASN A 122 2.72 16.19 8.73
CA ASN A 122 2.00 16.54 9.93
C ASN A 122 3.00 17.03 10.99
N TRP A 123 3.03 18.35 11.21
CA TRP A 123 3.94 18.98 12.17
C TRP A 123 3.54 18.74 13.63
N ASP A 124 2.26 18.48 13.90
CA ASP A 124 1.75 18.18 15.25
C ASP A 124 1.99 16.72 15.65
N ARG A 125 2.21 15.83 14.67
CA ARG A 125 2.50 14.41 14.88
C ARG A 125 3.59 13.92 13.93
N LEU A 126 4.83 14.30 14.20
CA LEU A 126 6.00 13.97 13.36
C LEU A 126 6.13 12.47 13.04
N GLY A 127 5.82 11.58 13.98
CA GLY A 127 5.88 10.12 13.75
C GLY A 127 4.91 9.62 12.68
N ALA A 128 3.78 10.30 12.47
CA ALA A 128 2.86 9.97 11.37
C ALA A 128 3.44 10.34 9.99
N SER A 129 4.47 11.19 9.96
CA SER A 129 5.18 11.63 8.77
C SER A 129 6.58 11.03 8.67
N HIS A 130 6.72 9.76 9.02
CA HIS A 130 7.92 8.99 8.70
C HIS A 130 8.28 9.18 7.20
N PRO A 131 9.57 9.40 6.84
CA PRO A 131 10.02 9.57 5.46
C PRO A 131 9.40 8.57 4.48
N ASP A 132 9.45 7.28 4.83
CA ASP A 132 8.91 6.22 3.99
C ASP A 132 7.38 6.30 3.84
N HIS A 133 6.63 6.75 4.84
CA HIS A 133 5.17 6.88 4.74
C HIS A 133 4.80 7.92 3.68
N MET A 134 5.48 9.07 3.69
CA MET A 134 5.23 10.10 2.69
C MET A 134 5.73 9.66 1.31
N ALA A 135 6.88 8.98 1.23
CA ALA A 135 7.39 8.46 -0.03
C ALA A 135 6.44 7.43 -0.66
N ALA A 136 5.88 6.52 0.14
CA ALA A 136 4.88 5.55 -0.29
C ALA A 136 3.58 6.25 -0.72
N GLY A 137 3.09 7.21 0.07
CA GLY A 137 1.91 8.02 -0.27
C GLY A 137 2.06 8.79 -1.57
N GLU A 138 3.21 9.47 -1.74
CA GLU A 138 3.53 10.25 -2.94
C GLU A 138 3.65 9.37 -4.18
N ALA A 139 4.39 8.25 -4.07
CA ALA A 139 4.51 7.32 -5.18
C ALA A 139 3.16 6.67 -5.55
N ALA A 140 2.31 6.37 -4.56
CA ALA A 140 1.00 5.78 -4.78
C ALA A 140 0.04 6.76 -5.47
N ILE A 141 -0.02 8.04 -5.05
CA ILE A 141 -0.90 9.02 -5.68
C ILE A 141 -0.46 9.33 -7.12
N GLN A 142 0.85 9.41 -7.37
CA GLN A 142 1.42 9.56 -8.72
C GLN A 142 1.15 8.32 -9.59
N ALA A 143 1.14 7.11 -9.02
CA ALA A 143 0.78 5.89 -9.73
C ALA A 143 -0.72 5.90 -10.14
N VAL A 144 -1.62 6.41 -9.30
CA VAL A 144 -3.06 6.54 -9.63
C VAL A 144 -3.31 7.50 -10.79
N TYR A 145 -2.62 8.64 -10.79
CA TYR A 145 -2.72 9.62 -11.86
C TYR A 145 -1.36 10.26 -12.19
N PRO A 146 -0.91 10.21 -13.46
CA PRO A 146 -1.65 9.71 -14.63
C PRO A 146 -1.42 8.22 -14.96
N ASP A 147 -0.53 7.51 -14.26
CA ASP A 147 0.16 6.37 -14.86
C ASP A 147 -0.67 5.07 -14.98
N ALA A 148 -1.42 4.68 -13.95
CA ALA A 148 -2.18 3.43 -13.95
C ALA A 148 -3.20 3.36 -15.07
N ARG A 149 -3.85 4.49 -15.37
CA ARG A 149 -4.89 4.62 -16.42
C ARG A 149 -4.32 4.91 -17.81
N ASN A 150 -3.06 5.32 -17.91
CA ASN A 150 -2.45 5.72 -19.16
C ASN A 150 -1.78 4.53 -19.85
N ARG A 151 -2.31 4.11 -21.00
CA ARG A 151 -1.74 3.02 -21.81
C ARG A 151 -0.26 3.22 -22.15
N PHE A 152 0.15 4.46 -22.35
CA PHE A 152 1.51 4.79 -22.77
C PHE A 152 2.48 5.00 -21.61
N ALA A 153 1.99 5.00 -20.36
CA ALA A 153 2.86 4.95 -19.18
C ALA A 153 3.29 3.50 -18.94
N PHE A 154 4.61 3.28 -18.79
CA PHE A 154 5.22 1.97 -18.52
C PHE A 154 4.74 0.89 -19.50
N MET A 155 4.98 1.10 -20.80
CA MET A 155 4.46 0.23 -21.88
C MET A 155 4.93 -1.22 -21.77
N ASP A 156 6.07 -1.48 -21.12
CA ASP A 156 6.56 -2.84 -20.89
C ASP A 156 5.63 -3.67 -19.99
N LEU A 157 4.77 -3.03 -19.19
CA LEU A 157 3.72 -3.74 -18.45
C LEU A 157 2.66 -4.36 -19.37
N LEU A 158 2.51 -3.85 -20.60
CA LEU A 158 1.62 -4.46 -21.60
C LEU A 158 2.16 -5.81 -22.10
N ASP A 159 3.49 -5.95 -22.17
CA ASP A 159 4.15 -7.22 -22.53
C ASP A 159 3.89 -8.30 -21.47
N GLU A 160 3.56 -7.88 -20.24
CA GLU A 160 3.13 -8.74 -19.13
C GLU A 160 1.62 -9.00 -19.10
N GLY A 161 0.87 -8.48 -20.07
CA GLY A 161 -0.59 -8.56 -20.13
C GLY A 161 -1.31 -7.64 -19.13
N LEU A 162 -0.60 -6.66 -18.53
CA LEU A 162 -1.16 -5.73 -17.55
C LEU A 162 -1.73 -4.49 -18.24
N GLU A 163 -3.00 -4.59 -18.60
CA GLU A 163 -3.77 -3.53 -19.22
C GLU A 163 -4.04 -2.34 -18.27
N PRO A 164 -4.21 -1.11 -18.79
CA PRO A 164 -4.46 0.06 -17.97
C PRO A 164 -5.70 -0.06 -17.11
N TRP A 165 -5.64 0.51 -15.90
CA TRP A 165 -6.74 0.46 -14.95
C TRP A 165 -7.00 1.84 -14.35
N ARG A 166 -8.29 2.19 -14.24
CA ARG A 166 -8.73 3.45 -13.63
C ARG A 166 -9.24 3.19 -12.21
N VAL A 167 -8.42 3.56 -11.24
CA VAL A 167 -8.85 3.69 -9.85
C VAL A 167 -9.91 4.80 -9.76
N LYS A 168 -11.05 4.49 -9.14
CA LYS A 168 -12.20 5.39 -9.03
C LYS A 168 -12.05 6.36 -7.86
N GLU A 169 -11.44 5.91 -6.77
CA GLU A 169 -11.35 6.65 -5.52
C GLU A 169 -10.06 6.36 -4.77
N VAL A 170 -9.51 7.35 -4.06
CA VAL A 170 -8.35 7.18 -3.18
C VAL A 170 -8.72 7.69 -1.79
N TRP A 171 -8.53 6.85 -0.78
CA TRP A 171 -8.66 7.20 0.63
C TRP A 171 -7.26 7.37 1.22
N VAL A 172 -7.04 8.49 1.89
CA VAL A 172 -5.75 8.81 2.50
C VAL A 172 -5.86 8.56 4.01
N MET A 173 -5.04 7.66 4.53
CA MET A 173 -4.83 7.47 5.95
C MET A 173 -4.08 8.68 6.49
N SER A 174 -4.85 9.65 6.97
CA SER A 174 -4.35 10.88 7.57
C SER A 174 -5.20 11.21 8.79
N MET A 175 -4.55 11.72 9.84
CA MET A 175 -5.23 12.35 10.95
C MET A 175 -5.34 13.83 10.58
N VAL A 176 -6.51 14.24 10.10
CA VAL A 176 -6.79 15.67 9.90
C VAL A 176 -7.03 16.26 11.28
N THR A 177 -6.20 17.23 11.66
CA THR A 177 -6.49 18.19 12.74
C THR A 177 -7.51 19.21 12.26
#